data_AF-A0A930DNI1-F1
#
_entry.id   AF-A0A930DNI1-F1
#
_cell.length_a   1.000
_cell.length_b   1.000
_cell.length_c   1.000
_cell.angle_alpha   90.00
_cell.angle_beta   90.00
_cell.angle_gamma   90.00
#
_symmetry.space_group_name_H-M   'P 1'
#
loop_
_entity.id
_entity.type
_entity.pdbx_description
1 polymer ?
#
loop_
_entity_poly.entity_id
_entity_poly.type
_entity_poly.pdbx_seq_one_letter_code
_entity_poly.pdbx_strand_id
1 'polypeptide(L)' 'LMSSLAVGDTVLTSSGFYGVIIDLTEDTVIVEFGGNKNCRIPMQKTAIVQIEKASN' A
#
# COMPACT_ATOMS: atom_id res chain seq x y z
N LEU A 1 -1.25 -4.32 -16.48
CA LEU A 1 -1.12 -4.88 -15.12
C LEU A 1 -0.02 -4.16 -14.32
N MET A 2 0.07 -2.83 -14.44
CA MET A 2 1.17 -2.02 -13.87
C MET A 2 0.61 -0.63 -13.55
N SER A 3 -0.42 -0.55 -12.73
CA SER A 3 -0.70 0.73 -12.07
C SER A 3 0.52 0.99 -11.20
N SER A 4 1.40 1.90 -11.64
CA SER A 4 2.63 2.24 -10.92
C SER A 4 2.28 2.57 -9.48
N LEU A 5 2.63 1.66 -8.55
CA LEU A 5 2.52 1.87 -7.12
C LEU A 5 3.31 3.12 -6.78
N ALA A 6 2.64 4.09 -6.16
CA ALA A 6 3.26 5.31 -5.69
C ALA A 6 3.03 5.48 -4.19
N VAL A 7 3.91 6.24 -3.55
CA VAL A 7 3.67 6.73 -2.18
C VAL A 7 2.42 7.62 -2.20
N GLY A 8 1.52 7.38 -1.27
CA GLY A 8 0.22 8.04 -1.17
C GLY A 8 -0.94 7.26 -1.79
N ASP A 9 -0.69 6.19 -2.54
CA ASP A 9 -1.75 5.33 -3.05
C ASP A 9 -2.38 4.50 -1.93
N THR A 10 -3.70 4.32 -2.01
CA THR A 10 -4.42 3.37 -1.15
C THR A 10 -4.36 1.99 -1.80
N VAL A 11 -4.08 0.96 -1.00
CA VAL A 11 -3.97 -0.42 -1.50
C VAL A 11 -4.86 -1.37 -0.73
N LEU A 12 -5.41 -2.35 -1.45
CA LEU A 12 -6.09 -3.52 -0.91
C LEU A 12 -5.12 -4.70 -0.93
N THR A 13 -4.86 -5.24 0.25
CA THR A 13 -4.06 -6.45 0.43
C THR A 13 -4.89 -7.71 0.20
N SER A 14 -4.23 -8.83 -0.09
CA SER A 14 -4.86 -10.14 -0.28
C SER A 14 -5.64 -10.65 0.95
N SER A 15 -5.29 -10.16 2.13
CA SER A 15 -6.01 -10.44 3.38
C SER A 15 -7.24 -9.57 3.61
N GLY A 16 -7.56 -8.64 2.69
CA GLY A 16 -8.72 -7.76 2.77
C GLY A 16 -8.48 -6.46 3.54
N PHE A 17 -7.24 -6.15 3.93
CA PHE A 17 -6.93 -4.89 4.59
C PHE A 17 -6.67 -3.77 3.60
N TYR A 18 -7.21 -2.59 3.89
CA TYR A 18 -6.92 -1.34 3.21
C TYR A 18 -5.88 -0.54 3.99
N GLY A 19 -4.92 0.04 3.28
CA GLY A 19 -3.93 0.94 3.87
C GLY A 19 -3.29 1.85 2.84
N VAL A 20 -2.51 2.83 3.30
CA VAL A 20 -1.86 3.83 2.45
C VAL A 20 -0.38 3.53 2.33
N ILE A 21 0.17 3.53 1.13
CA ILE A 21 1.60 3.37 0.92
C ILE A 21 2.31 4.63 1.40
N ILE A 22 3.26 4.46 2.31
CA ILE A 22 4.09 5.56 2.82
C ILE A 22 5.53 5.48 2.35
N ASP A 23 5.98 4.29 1.93
CA ASP A 23 7.31 4.07 1.37
C ASP A 23 7.31 2.88 0.42
N LEU A 24 8.19 2.91 -0.57
CA LEU A 24 8.28 1.93 -1.64
C LEU A 24 9.74 1.59 -1.92
N THR A 25 10.10 0.32 -1.75
CA THR A 25 11.39 -0.25 -2.17
C THR A 25 11.19 -1.17 -3.37
N GLU A 26 12.24 -1.81 -3.91
CA GLU A 26 12.14 -2.70 -5.08
C GLU A 26 11.15 -3.86 -4.86
N ASP A 27 11.23 -4.55 -3.73
CA ASP A 27 10.41 -5.75 -3.46
C ASP A 27 9.40 -5.57 -2.31
N THR A 28 9.64 -4.57 -1.47
CA THR A 28 8.88 -4.30 -0.24
C THR A 28 8.18 -2.96 -0.36
N VAL A 29 6.99 -2.86 0.22
CA VAL A 29 6.28 -1.60 0.41
C VAL A 29 5.95 -1.45 1.89
N ILE A 30 5.94 -0.22 2.39
CA ILE A 30 5.50 0.07 3.75
C ILE A 30 4.10 0.66 3.66
N VAL A 31 3.15 0.00 4.32
CA VAL A 31 1.75 0.43 4.35
C VAL A 31 1.37 0.89 5.75
N GLU A 32 0.75 2.06 5.83
CA GLU A 32 0.14 2.60 7.04
C GLU A 32 -1.32 2.18 7.13
N PHE A 33 -1.69 1.59 8.26
CA PHE A 33 -3.05 1.11 8.52
C PHE A 33 -3.77 1.97 9.57
N GLY A 34 -5.06 2.22 9.35
CA GLY A 34 -5.93 2.88 10.33
C GLY A 34 -5.59 4.34 10.63
N GLY A 35 -4.83 5.02 9.77
CA GLY A 35 -4.42 6.42 9.94
C GLY A 35 -3.48 6.66 11.13
N ASN A 36 -2.89 5.60 11.69
CA ASN A 36 -1.94 5.71 12.77
C ASN A 36 -0.51 5.61 12.21
N LYS A 37 0.26 6.69 12.33
CA LYS A 37 1.66 6.76 11.88
C LYS A 37 2.60 5.77 12.58
N ASN A 38 2.15 5.13 13.66
CA ASN A 38 2.90 4.06 14.33
C ASN A 38 2.54 2.66 13.81
N CYS A 39 1.44 2.51 13.06
CA CYS A 39 0.97 1.23 12.51
C CYS A 39 1.43 1.05 11.06
N ARG A 40 2.75 0.97 10.90
CA ARG A 40 3.42 0.85 9.61
C ARG A 40 3.96 -0.56 9.47
N ILE A 41 3.45 -1.30 8.50
CA ILE A 41 3.78 -2.71 8.34
C ILE A 41 4.43 -2.89 6.97
N PRO A 42 5.67 -3.41 6.91
CA PRO A 42 6.30 -3.77 5.64
C PRO A 42 5.60 -5.00 5.06
N MET A 43 5.34 -4.98 3.75
CA MET A 43 4.75 -6.09 3.02
C MET A 43 5.40 -6.27 1.66
N GLN A 44 5.29 -7.48 1.11
CA GLN A 44 5.73 -7.74 -0.25
C GLN A 44 4.75 -7.13 -1.26
N LYS A 45 5.27 -6.62 -2.38
CA LYS A 45 4.44 -6.09 -3.48
C LYS A 45 3.43 -7.12 -4.01
N THR A 46 3.79 -8.40 -3.96
CA THR A 46 2.94 -9.53 -4.36
C THR A 46 1.68 -9.69 -3.51
N ALA A 47 1.65 -9.12 -2.31
CA ALA A 47 0.49 -9.15 -1.43
C ALA A 47 -0.58 -8.10 -1.78
N ILE A 48 -0.29 -7.18 -2.70
CA ILE A 48 -1.20 -6.12 -3.13
C ILE A 48 -2.07 -6.65 -4.28
N VAL A 49 -3.38 -6.60 -4.09
CA VAL A 49 -4.36 -7.11 -5.06
C VAL A 49 -4.99 -5.98 -5.86
N GLN A 50 -5.23 -4.83 -5.24
CA GLN A 50 -5.78 -3.65 -5.91
C GLN A 50 -5.13 -2.37 -5.39
N ILE A 51 -5.08 -1.38 -6.27
CA ILE A 51 -4.55 -0.04 -6.00
C ILE A 51 -5.66 0.95 -6.31
N GLU A 52 -6.08 1.69 -5.30
CA GLU A 52 -6.98 2.83 -5.43
C GLU A 52 -6.13 4.10 -5.48
N LYS A 53 -6.08 4.70 -6.67
CA LYS A 53 -5.44 6.00 -6.84
C LYS A 53 -6.35 7.07 -6.26
N ALA A 54 -5.81 7.89 -5.36
CA ALA A 54 -6.48 9.08 -4.89
C ALA A 54 -6.80 9.97 -6.11
N SER A 55 -8.06 9.97 -6.53
CA SER A 55 -8.55 10.79 -7.63
C SER A 55 -9.13 12.07 -7.05
N ASN A 56 -8.25 12.93 -6.51
CA ASN A 56 -8.55 14.34 -6.23
C ASN A 56 -7.28 15.14 -5.93
#